data_AF-A0AAW7KPZ4-F1
#
_entry.id   AF-A0AAW7KPZ4-F1
#
_cell.length_a   1.000
_cell.length_b   1.000
_cell.length_c   1.000
_cell.angle_alpha   90.00
_cell.angle_beta   90.00
_cell.angle_gamma   90.00
#
_symmetry.space_group_name_H-M   'P 1'
#
loop_
_entity.id
_entity.type
_entity.pdbx_description
1 polymer ?
#
loop_
_entity_poly.entity_id
_entity_poly.type
_entity_poly.pdbx_seq_one_letter_code
_entity_poly.pdbx_strand_id
1 'polypeptide(L)'
;AWSPLMQGQLLSNETILAIAENHNKSAAQVILRWDIQQDILLAVKSVHKERMISNAAVFDFELSSDEMAQINQLNESLRVGPDPDTFDF
;
A
#
# COMPACT_ATOMS: atom_id res chain seq x y z
N ALA A 1 2.73 -4.54 -8.41
CA ALA A 1 3.79 -3.64 -7.90
C ALA A 1 4.90 -4.45 -7.22
N TRP A 2 6.18 -4.20 -7.53
CA TRP A 2 7.32 -4.78 -6.79
C TRP A 2 7.63 -3.85 -5.61
N SER A 3 7.45 -4.36 -4.38
CA SER A 3 7.60 -3.64 -3.10
C SER A 3 6.60 -2.47 -2.88
N PRO A 4 5.30 -2.75 -2.70
CA PRO A 4 4.25 -1.72 -2.58
C PRO A 4 4.39 -0.83 -1.33
N LEU A 5 5.25 -1.19 -0.39
CA LEU A 5 5.39 -0.48 0.89
C LEU A 5 6.53 0.54 0.93
N MET A 6 7.23 0.82 -0.18
CA MET A 6 8.32 1.80 -0.19
C MET A 6 9.31 1.61 1.00
N GLN A 7 9.59 0.34 1.32
CA GLN A 7 10.36 -0.11 2.49
C GLN A 7 9.92 0.44 3.87
N GLY A 8 8.63 0.76 4.03
CA GLY A 8 8.06 1.25 5.28
C GLY A 8 8.09 2.77 5.44
N GLN A 9 8.60 3.54 4.47
CA GLN A 9 8.61 5.01 4.55
C GLN A 9 7.20 5.60 4.59
N LEU A 10 6.26 5.01 3.84
CA LEU A 10 4.86 5.44 3.82
C LEU A 10 4.07 5.01 5.07
N LEU A 11 4.57 4.06 5.87
CA LEU A 11 3.88 3.60 7.09
C LEU A 11 3.85 4.67 8.19
N SER A 12 4.71 5.68 8.10
CA SER A 12 4.82 6.77 9.06
C SER A 12 4.28 8.11 8.53
N ASN A 13 3.66 8.11 7.35
CA ASN A 13 3.10 9.33 6.78
C ASN A 13 1.82 9.75 7.53
N GLU A 14 1.74 10.99 7.98
CA GLU A 14 0.61 11.52 8.76
C GLU A 14 -0.74 11.40 8.03
N THR A 15 -0.75 11.59 6.71
CA THR A 15 -1.97 11.47 5.89
C THR A 15 -2.46 10.03 5.88
N ILE A 16 -1.56 9.06 5.70
CA ILE A 16 -1.90 7.63 5.70
C ILE A 16 -2.33 7.19 7.10
N LEU A 17 -1.69 7.69 8.15
CA LEU A 17 -2.08 7.39 9.53
C LEU A 17 -3.47 7.95 9.86
N ALA A 18 -3.80 9.17 9.45
CA ALA A 18 -5.13 9.74 9.65
C ALA A 18 -6.23 8.93 8.94
N ILE A 19 -5.98 8.49 7.70
CA ILE A 19 -6.90 7.60 6.97
C ILE A 19 -7.01 6.26 7.69
N ALA A 20 -5.89 5.71 8.16
CA ALA A 20 -5.86 4.43 8.88
C ALA A 20 -6.68 4.50 10.18
N GLU A 21 -6.59 5.59 10.93
CA GLU A 21 -7.40 5.83 12.13
C GLU A 21 -8.89 5.92 11.81
N ASN A 22 -9.26 6.65 10.74
CA ASN A 22 -10.66 6.77 10.30
C ASN A 22 -11.31 5.42 9.98
N HIS A 23 -10.55 4.50 9.37
CA HIS A 23 -11.03 3.16 9.03
C HIS A 23 -10.78 2.11 10.13
N ASN A 24 -10.12 2.50 11.22
CA ASN A 24 -9.64 1.59 12.27
C ASN A 24 -8.79 0.42 11.70
N LYS A 25 -7.92 0.77 10.76
CA LYS A 25 -7.01 -0.12 10.04
C LYS A 25 -5.56 0.27 10.30
N SER A 26 -4.63 -0.58 9.89
CA SER A 26 -3.21 -0.22 9.86
C SER A 26 -2.87 0.55 8.59
N ALA A 27 -1.84 1.40 8.64
CA ALA A 27 -1.30 2.08 7.46
C ALA A 27 -0.96 1.09 6.32
N ALA A 28 -0.47 -0.10 6.66
CA ALA A 28 -0.20 -1.15 5.68
C ALA A 28 -1.48 -1.63 4.97
N GLN A 29 -2.60 -1.78 5.68
CA GLN A 29 -3.88 -2.17 5.09
C GLN A 29 -4.45 -1.07 4.20
N VAL A 30 -4.31 0.21 4.58
CA VAL A 30 -4.71 1.36 3.75
C VAL A 30 -3.94 1.38 2.43
N ILE A 31 -2.63 1.21 2.47
CA ILE A 31 -1.78 1.17 1.26
C ILE A 31 -2.18 -0.02 0.37
N LEU A 32 -2.37 -1.21 0.95
CA LEU A 32 -2.82 -2.37 0.19
C LEU A 32 -4.21 -2.17 -0.44
N ARG A 33 -5.13 -1.52 0.27
CA ARG A 33 -6.45 -1.19 -0.25
C ARG A 33 -6.38 -0.20 -1.40
N TRP A 34 -5.51 0.82 -1.29
CA TRP A 34 -5.26 1.79 -2.34
C TRP A 34 -4.76 1.11 -3.63
N ASP A 35 -3.77 0.22 -3.52
CA ASP A 35 -3.27 -0.56 -4.66
C ASP A 35 -4.39 -1.39 -5.33
N ILE A 36 -5.24 -2.05 -4.54
CA ILE A 36 -6.37 -2.85 -5.05
C ILE A 36 -7.39 -1.96 -5.80
N GLN A 37 -7.72 -0.79 -5.26
CA GLN A 37 -8.67 0.14 -5.89
C GLN A 37 -8.12 0.83 -7.14
N GLN A 38 -6.79 0.83 -7.34
CA GLN A 38 -6.14 1.26 -8.58
C GLN A 38 -6.10 0.15 -9.65
N ASP A 39 -6.78 -0.99 -9.42
CA ASP A 39 -6.76 -2.19 -10.28
C ASP A 39 -5.34 -2.77 -10.47
N ILE A 40 -4.44 -2.53 -9.52
CA ILE A 40 -3.09 -3.09 -9.53
C ILE A 40 -3.17 -4.50 -8.93
N LEU A 41 -2.91 -5.51 -9.76
CA LEU A 41 -2.84 -6.90 -9.30
C LEU A 41 -1.75 -7.06 -8.21
N LEU A 42 -2.18 -7.27 -6.98
CA LEU A 42 -1.32 -7.48 -5.80
C LEU A 42 -1.11 -8.97 -5.55
N ALA A 43 0.12 -9.43 -5.76
CA ALA A 43 0.57 -10.75 -5.29
C ALA A 43 1.36 -10.60 -3.98
N VAL A 44 0.68 -10.61 -2.84
CA VAL A 44 1.32 -10.60 -1.51
C VAL A 44 1.65 -12.02 -1.05
N LYS A 45 2.94 -12.38 -1.07
CA LYS A 45 3.43 -13.64 -0.49
C LYS A 45 3.64 -13.48 1.02
N SER A 46 3.07 -14.36 1.82
CA SER A 46 3.36 -14.46 3.26
C SER A 46 3.42 -15.93 3.70
N VAL A 47 4.34 -16.25 4.60
CA VAL A 47 4.46 -17.57 5.25
C VAL A 47 3.90 -17.56 6.68
N HIS A 48 3.52 -16.40 7.20
CA HIS A 48 2.97 -16.23 8.54
C HIS A 48 1.45 -16.11 8.49
N LYS A 49 0.74 -16.99 9.19
CA LYS A 49 -0.73 -17.07 9.20
C LYS A 49 -1.41 -15.78 9.65
N GLU A 50 -0.89 -15.13 10.69
CA GLU A 50 -1.42 -13.86 11.19
C GLU A 50 -1.36 -12.76 10.12
N ARG A 51 -0.28 -12.71 9.34
CA ARG A 51 -0.13 -11.78 8.22
C ARG A 51 -1.04 -12.13 7.05
N MET A 52 -1.30 -13.41 6.79
CA MET A 52 -2.29 -13.80 5.76
C MET A 52 -3.69 -13.31 6.11
N ILE A 53 -4.10 -13.44 7.39
CA ILE A 53 -5.41 -12.96 7.85
C ILE A 53 -5.47 -11.43 7.77
N SER A 54 -4.43 -10.74 8.23
CA SER A 54 -4.35 -9.26 8.16
C SER A 54 -4.39 -8.75 6.71
N ASN A 55 -3.69 -9.43 5.79
CA ASN A 55 -3.70 -9.11 4.36
C ASN A 55 -5.05 -9.38 3.70
N ALA A 56 -5.84 -10.34 4.20
CA ALA A 56 -7.20 -10.59 3.70
C ALA A 56 -8.22 -9.57 4.23
N ALA A 57 -7.95 -8.94 5.39
CA ALA A 57 -8.78 -7.89 5.98
C ALA A 57 -8.60 -6.51 5.30
N VAL A 58 -8.33 -6.51 4.00
CA VAL A 58 -8.29 -5.33 3.11
C VAL A 58 -9.51 -5.26 2.18
N PHE A 59 -10.37 -6.28 2.22
CA PHE A 59 -11.61 -6.34 1.42
C PHE A 59 -12.85 -5.93 2.22
N ASP A 60 -12.72 -5.69 3.52
CA ASP A 60 -13.81 -5.34 4.44
C ASP A 60 -13.99 -3.83 4.65
N PHE A 61 -13.23 -3.00 3.93
CA PHE A 61 -13.37 -1.55 3.87
C PHE A 61 -13.04 -1.03 2.48
N GLU A 62 -13.39 0.22 2.21
CA GLU A 62 -13.13 0.92 0.96
C GLU A 62 -12.67 2.36 1.23
N LEU A 63 -11.66 2.81 0.49
CA LEU A 63 -11.21 4.20 0.52
C LEU A 63 -12.14 5.04 -0.36
N SER A 64 -12.59 6.16 0.18
CA SER A 64 -13.36 7.15 -0.57
C SER A 64 -12.53 7.79 -1.68
N SER A 65 -13.21 8.40 -2.66
CA SER A 65 -12.52 9.09 -3.76
C SER A 65 -11.58 10.20 -3.29
N ASP A 66 -11.94 10.88 -2.19
CA ASP A 66 -11.11 11.94 -1.60
C ASP A 66 -9.86 11.37 -0.93
N GLU A 67 -9.98 10.27 -0.18
CA GLU A 67 -8.83 9.57 0.43
C GLU A 67 -7.91 8.99 -0.63
N MET A 68 -8.47 8.41 -1.69
CA MET A 68 -7.71 7.96 -2.85
C MET A 68 -6.95 9.12 -3.50
N ALA A 69 -7.56 10.29 -3.64
CA ALA A 69 -6.90 11.48 -4.19
C ALA A 69 -5.76 12.00 -3.29
N GLN A 70 -5.96 11.99 -1.97
CA GLN A 70 -4.91 12.35 -1.01
C GLN A 70 -3.69 11.42 -1.10
N ILE A 71 -3.93 10.11 -1.14
CA ILE A 71 -2.84 9.13 -1.27
C ILE A 71 -2.14 9.26 -2.64
N ASN A 72 -2.89 9.51 -3.72
CA ASN A 72 -2.31 9.76 -5.04
C ASN A 72 -1.40 10.99 -5.07
N GLN A 73 -1.69 12.04 -4.30
CA GLN A 73 -0.82 13.22 -4.19
C GLN A 73 0.49 12.93 -3.46
N LEU A 74 0.53 11.90 -2.62
CA LEU A 74 1.76 11.44 -1.95
C LEU A 74 2.64 10.56 -2.85
N ASN A 75 2.10 10.10 -3.99
CA ASN A 75 2.83 9.23 -4.90
C ASN A 75 3.90 10.03 -5.67
N GLU A 76 5.12 10.05 -5.14
CA GLU A 76 6.28 10.73 -5.73
C GLU A 76 6.86 10.04 -6.98
N SER A 77 6.14 9.09 -7.60
CA SER A 77 6.64 8.30 -8.75
C SER A 77 7.97 7.58 -8.46
N LEU A 78 8.24 7.27 -7.19
CA LEU A 78 9.49 6.66 -6.76
C LEU A 78 9.47 5.15 -7.04
N ARG A 79 10.21 4.74 -8.07
CA ARG A 79 10.58 3.33 -8.30
C ARG A 79 11.59 2.92 -7.23
N VAL A 80 11.21 1.92 -6.41
CA VAL A 80 12.10 1.31 -5.40
C VAL A 80 12.77 0.03 -5.93
N GLY A 81 12.42 -0.42 -7.14
CA GLY A 81 13.10 -1.50 -7.83
C GLY A 81 14.30 -1.01 -8.64
N PRO A 82 15.30 -1.87 -8.89
CA PRO A 82 16.37 -1.55 -9.83
C PRO A 82 15.79 -1.13 -11.18
N ASP A 83 16.40 -0.13 -11.80
CA ASP A 83 16.00 0.32 -13.13
C ASP A 83 16.26 -0.81 -14.14
N PRO A 84 15.24 -1.32 -14.85
CA PRO A 84 15.44 -2.35 -15.86
C PRO A 84 16.41 -1.93 -16.97
N ASP A 85 16.62 -0.63 -17.18
CA ASP A 85 17.52 -0.12 -18.22
C ASP A 85 19.00 -0.05 -17.76
N THR A 86 19.29 -0.19 -16.46
CA THR A 86 20.66 -0.11 -15.92
C THR A 86 21.06 -1.29 -15.04
N PHE A 87 20.32 -2.40 -15.09
CA PHE A 87 20.59 -3.56 -14.24
C PHE A 87 21.63 -4.49 -14.88
N ASP A 88 22.88 -4.36 -14.46
CA ASP A 88 23.94 -5.35 -14.71
C ASP A 88 24.00 -6.38 -13.57
N PHE A 89 24.11 -7.65 -13.94
CA PHE A 89 24.03 -8.85 -13.09
C PHE A 89 25.29 -9.13 -12.24
#